data_AF-A0AAP7A4K4-F1
#
_entry.id   AF-A0AAP7A4K4-F1
#
_cell.length_a   1.000
_cell.length_b   1.000
_cell.length_c   1.000
_cell.angle_alpha   90.00
_cell.angle_beta   90.00
_cell.angle_gamma   90.00
#
_symmetry.space_group_name_H-M   'P 1'
#
loop_
_entity.id
_entity.type
_entity.pdbx_description
1 polymer ?
#
loop_
_entity_poly.entity_id
_entity_poly.type
_entity_poly.pdbx_seq_one_letter_code
_entity_poly.pdbx_strand_id
1 'polypeptide(L)'
;GKAKIHGHDVPISNAVTVELNTDNAANVFYPSGWNKENTFITSIKGIKADGVMKPVTNYDATYLDYGIYLGMPAGYAKAVVLLSKVG
;
A
#
# COMPACT_ATOMS: atom_id res chain seq x y z
N GLY A 1 -12.56 -6.12 7.43
CA GLY A 1 -13.65 -5.33 8.01
C GLY A 1 -14.50 -4.79 6.89
N LYS A 2 -15.82 -4.72 7.07
CA LYS A 2 -16.76 -4.17 6.07
C LYS A 2 -17.16 -2.74 6.43
N ALA A 3 -17.04 -1.83 5.48
CA ALA A 3 -17.71 -0.53 5.52
C ALA A 3 -19.01 -0.60 4.72
N LYS A 4 -19.98 0.24 5.07
CA LYS A 4 -21.22 0.39 4.31
C LYS A 4 -21.14 1.65 3.46
N ILE A 5 -21.15 1.49 2.13
CA ILE A 5 -21.31 2.61 1.20
C ILE A 5 -22.60 2.36 0.41
N HIS A 6 -23.56 3.26 0.56
CA HIS A 6 -24.89 3.15 -0.07
C HIS A 6 -25.56 1.78 0.16
N GLY A 7 -25.40 1.20 1.36
CA GLY A 7 -25.98 -0.10 1.72
C GLY A 7 -25.15 -1.32 1.30
N HIS A 8 -24.14 -1.15 0.44
CA HIS A 8 -23.26 -2.22 -0.01
C HIS A 8 -22.09 -2.42 0.97
N ASP A 9 -21.76 -3.69 1.22
CA ASP A 9 -20.53 -4.05 1.91
C ASP A 9 -19.33 -3.78 1.00
N VAL A 10 -18.42 -2.91 1.44
CA VAL A 10 -17.13 -2.70 0.79
C VAL A 10 -15.99 -3.03 1.74
N PRO A 11 -14.86 -3.56 1.25
CA PRO A 11 -13.66 -3.72 2.08
C PRO A 11 -13.23 -2.37 2.66
N ILE A 12 -12.98 -2.32 3.98
CA ILE A 12 -12.33 -1.15 4.56
C ILE A 12 -10.94 -1.03 3.92
N SER A 13 -10.65 0.14 3.36
CA SER A 13 -9.40 0.42 2.68
C SER A 13 -8.74 1.68 3.25
N ASN A 14 -7.41 1.72 3.23
CA ASN A 14 -6.60 2.82 3.72
C ASN A 14 -5.45 3.09 2.75
N ALA A 15 -5.27 4.35 2.36
CA ALA A 15 -4.17 4.76 1.50
C ALA A 15 -3.00 5.23 2.36
N VAL A 16 -1.86 4.55 2.25
CA VAL A 16 -0.63 4.87 2.97
C VAL A 16 0.37 5.47 2.00
N THR A 17 0.89 6.65 2.31
CA THR A 17 1.94 7.30 1.51
C THR A 17 3.29 7.07 2.16
N VAL A 18 4.26 6.60 1.37
CA VAL A 18 5.63 6.31 1.84
C VAL A 18 6.66 6.94 0.90
N GLU A 19 7.80 7.31 1.46
CA GLU A 19 9.00 7.70 0.69
C GLU A 19 9.84 6.45 0.44
N LEU A 20 10.36 6.33 -0.78
CA LEU A 20 11.23 5.21 -1.15
C LEU A 20 12.67 5.53 -0.75
N ASN A 21 13.38 4.53 -0.26
CA ASN A 21 14.80 4.62 0.03
C ASN A 21 15.65 4.47 -1.26
N THR A 22 16.97 4.49 -1.12
CA THR A 22 17.93 4.34 -2.24
C THR A 22 17.83 3.01 -2.98
N ASP A 23 17.26 1.98 -2.34
CA ASP A 23 17.04 0.65 -2.92
C ASP A 23 15.64 0.52 -3.57
N ASN A 24 14.91 1.64 -3.71
CA ASN A 24 13.53 1.70 -4.21
C ASN A 24 12.54 0.91 -3.35
N ALA A 25 12.78 0.86 -2.04
CA ALA A 25 11.97 0.13 -1.08
C ALA A 25 11.44 1.03 0.05
N ALA A 26 10.36 0.58 0.71
CA ALA A 26 9.79 1.27 1.86
C ALA A 26 9.03 0.32 2.80
N ASN A 27 8.92 0.73 4.06
CA ASN A 27 8.03 0.09 5.03
C ASN A 27 6.65 0.76 5.00
N VAL A 28 5.62 -0.03 4.76
CA VAL A 28 4.21 0.39 4.78
C VAL A 28 3.57 -0.15 6.05
N PHE A 29 3.43 0.69 7.08
CA PHE A 29 2.89 0.28 8.37
C PHE A 29 1.39 0.01 8.32
N TYR A 30 0.96 -1.01 9.05
CA TYR A 30 -0.46 -1.32 9.18
C TYR A 30 -1.22 -0.25 9.98
N PRO A 31 -2.46 0.10 9.56
CA PRO A 31 -3.37 0.86 10.41
C PRO A 31 -3.71 0.10 11.69
N SER A 32 -4.23 0.81 12.70
CA SER A 32 -4.61 0.21 13.97
C SER A 32 -5.62 -0.93 13.81
N GLY A 33 -5.32 -2.09 14.41
CA GLY A 33 -6.14 -3.30 14.34
C GLY A 33 -6.02 -4.10 13.03
N TRP A 34 -5.01 -3.80 12.21
CA TRP A 34 -4.68 -4.53 10.98
C TRP A 34 -3.39 -5.35 11.21
N ASN A 35 -3.23 -6.45 10.49
CA ASN A 35 -2.07 -7.32 10.56
C ASN A 35 -1.83 -8.04 9.22
N LYS A 36 -0.74 -8.82 9.14
CA LYS A 36 -0.33 -9.55 7.93
C LYS A 36 -1.33 -10.58 7.43
N GLU A 37 -2.19 -11.11 8.31
CA GLU A 37 -3.16 -12.15 7.97
C GLU A 37 -4.45 -11.57 7.42
N ASN A 38 -4.76 -10.31 7.74
CA ASN A 38 -6.00 -9.67 7.35
C ASN A 38 -5.84 -8.46 6.43
N THR A 39 -4.63 -8.15 5.98
CA THR A 39 -4.32 -7.00 5.12
C THR A 39 -3.80 -7.44 3.77
N PHE A 40 -4.20 -6.74 2.70
CA PHE A 40 -3.72 -6.98 1.34
C PHE A 40 -3.56 -5.66 0.59
N ILE A 41 -2.54 -5.60 -0.27
CA ILE A 41 -2.36 -4.49 -1.22
C ILE A 41 -3.36 -4.67 -2.37
N THR A 42 -4.19 -3.66 -2.62
CA THR A 42 -5.13 -3.66 -3.75
C THR A 42 -4.67 -2.79 -4.91
N SER A 43 -3.88 -1.74 -4.65
CA SER A 43 -3.26 -0.94 -5.70
C SER A 43 -2.06 -0.17 -5.19
N ILE A 44 -1.14 0.15 -6.10
CA ILE A 44 0.01 1.02 -5.84
C ILE A 44 0.08 2.07 -6.94
N LYS A 45 0.33 3.30 -6.53
CA LYS A 45 0.68 4.41 -7.42
C LYS A 45 2.06 4.93 -7.04
N GLY A 46 3.00 4.85 -7.97
CA GLY A 46 4.31 5.47 -7.84
C GLY A 46 4.25 6.94 -8.23
N ILE A 47 4.98 7.78 -7.49
CA ILE A 47 5.12 9.21 -7.75
C ILE A 47 6.59 9.49 -8.03
N LYS A 48 6.88 10.01 -9.22
CA LYS A 48 8.22 10.42 -9.63
C LYS A 48 8.65 11.72 -8.93
N ALA A 49 9.93 12.05 -9.00
CA ALA A 49 10.47 13.28 -8.39
C ALA A 49 9.83 14.57 -8.95
N ASP A 50 9.39 14.55 -10.20
CA ASP A 50 8.66 15.64 -10.87
C ASP A 50 7.14 15.66 -10.55
N GLY A 51 6.68 14.78 -9.66
CA GLY A 51 5.27 14.66 -9.27
C GLY A 51 4.42 13.82 -10.22
N VAL A 52 4.96 13.30 -11.32
CA VAL A 52 4.21 12.45 -12.25
C VAL A 52 3.81 11.14 -11.56
N MET A 53 2.52 10.84 -11.63
CA MET A 53 1.92 9.65 -11.05
C MET A 53 1.72 8.55 -12.09
N LYS A 54 2.10 7.31 -11.75
CA LYS A 54 1.85 6.13 -12.59
C LYS A 54 1.39 4.94 -11.74
N PRO A 55 0.49 4.09 -12.26
CA PRO A 55 0.20 2.81 -11.60
C PRO A 55 1.46 1.93 -11.61
N VAL A 56 1.66 1.18 -10.53
CA VAL A 56 2.77 0.21 -10.42
C VAL A 56 2.17 -1.18 -10.26
N THR A 57 2.47 -2.05 -11.23
CA THR A 57 1.93 -3.42 -11.30
C THR A 57 2.99 -4.47 -11.04
N ASN A 58 4.26 -4.15 -11.22
CA ASN A 58 5.41 -4.99 -10.90
C ASN A 58 6.05 -4.49 -9.60
N TYR A 59 5.82 -5.19 -8.50
CA TYR A 59 6.38 -4.89 -7.19
C TYR A 59 6.59 -6.19 -6.42
N ASP A 60 7.51 -6.14 -5.44
CA ASP A 60 7.69 -7.19 -4.45
C ASP A 60 7.12 -6.72 -3.11
N ALA A 61 6.50 -7.61 -2.35
CA ALA A 61 5.93 -7.29 -1.05
C ALA A 61 6.15 -8.44 -0.07
N THR A 62 6.79 -8.15 1.07
CA THR A 62 6.91 -9.08 2.19
C THR A 62 6.05 -8.61 3.35
N TYR A 63 5.09 -9.44 3.75
CA TYR A 63 4.17 -9.14 4.85
C TYR A 63 4.80 -9.54 6.19
N LEU A 64 5.00 -8.57 7.07
CA LEU A 64 5.66 -8.69 8.38
C LEU A 64 4.68 -8.32 9.48
N ASP A 65 5.01 -8.58 10.75
CA ASP A 65 4.05 -8.33 11.85
C ASP A 65 3.70 -6.84 12.02
N TYR A 66 4.61 -5.93 11.67
CA TYR A 66 4.43 -4.48 11.81
C TYR A 66 3.87 -3.80 10.54
N GLY A 67 3.90 -4.47 9.39
CA GLY A 67 3.61 -3.84 8.11
C GLY A 67 4.10 -4.65 6.91
N ILE A 68 4.21 -3.97 5.76
CA ILE A 68 4.67 -4.58 4.52
C ILE A 68 5.99 -3.93 4.12
N TYR A 69 7.02 -4.74 3.90
CA TYR A 69 8.22 -4.29 3.21
C TYR A 69 7.97 -4.35 1.71
N LEU A 70 7.88 -3.18 1.09
CA LEU A 70 7.55 -2.98 -0.31
C LEU A 70 8.83 -2.69 -1.12
N GLY A 71 9.08 -3.45 -2.18
CA GLY A 71 10.08 -3.17 -3.19
C GLY A 71 9.42 -2.74 -4.51
N MET A 72 9.91 -1.67 -5.12
CA MET A 72 9.35 -1.10 -6.34
C MET A 72 10.39 -0.97 -7.46
N PRO A 73 9.96 -0.86 -8.73
CA PRO A 73 10.86 -0.51 -9.82
C PRO A 73 11.47 0.87 -9.59
N ALA A 74 12.68 1.07 -10.10
CA ALA A 74 13.35 2.36 -10.01
C ALA A 74 12.58 3.49 -10.72
N GLY A 75 12.88 4.72 -10.33
CA GLY A 75 12.36 5.94 -10.97
C GLY A 75 11.16 6.58 -10.26
N TYR A 76 10.80 6.09 -9.08
CA TYR A 76 9.81 6.71 -8.19
C TYR A 76 10.49 7.26 -6.92
N ALA A 77 10.00 8.38 -6.42
CA ALA A 77 10.43 8.96 -5.15
C ALA A 77 9.48 8.57 -3.99
N LYS A 78 8.20 8.38 -4.30
CA LYS A 78 7.16 8.04 -3.33
C LYS A 78 6.22 6.98 -3.87
N ALA A 79 5.51 6.32 -2.97
CA ALA A 79 4.43 5.41 -3.30
C ALA A 79 3.18 5.73 -2.47
N VAL A 80 2.02 5.64 -3.10
CA VAL A 80 0.73 5.56 -2.42
C VAL A 80 0.22 4.14 -2.56
N VAL A 81 0.11 3.46 -1.43
CA VAL A 81 -0.26 2.04 -1.34
C VAL A 81 -1.66 1.95 -0.75
N LEU A 82 -2.59 1.40 -1.52
CA LEU A 82 -3.94 1.12 -1.04
C LEU A 82 -3.93 -0.26 -0.37
N LEU A 83 -4.12 -0.24 0.95
CA LEU A 83 -4.31 -1.44 1.76
C LEU A 83 -5.80 -1.66 1.95
N SER A 84 -6.24 -2.90 1.90
CA SER A 84 -7.60 -3.30 2.25
C SER A 84 -7.57 -4.37 3.33
N LYS A 85 -8.59 -4.40 4.19
CA LYS A 85 -8.71 -5.35 5.30
C LYS A 85 -9.82 -6.37 5.07
N VAL A 86 -9.49 -7.67 5.07
CA VAL A 86 -10.46 -8.78 5.09
C VAL A 86 -10.88 -9.10 6.52
N GLY A 87 -12.09 -9.65 6.71
CA GLY A 87 -12.74 -9.87 8.01
C GLY A 87 -13.61 -8.69 8.39
#